data_AF-A0A1I1WEJ4-F1
#
_entry.id   AF-A0A1I1WEJ4-F1
#
_cell.length_a   1.000
_cell.length_b   1.000
_cell.length_c   1.000
_cell.angle_alpha   90.00
_cell.angle_beta   90.00
_cell.angle_gamma   90.00
#
_symmetry.space_group_name_H-M   'P 1'
#
loop_
_entity.id
_entity.type
_entity.pdbx_description
1 polymer ?
#
loop_
_entity_poly.entity_id
_entity_poly.type
_entity_poly.pdbx_seq_one_letter_code
_entity_poly.pdbx_strand_id
1 'polypeptide(L)'
;MKTLIISLGAMFLGVMIGSAQNLMTNHVVTHSDTIFCGKIDVRTFKTKCTLEDGKTITVSNKDIVRYSKDGRLFVKMPVYRNNRKTGRFSMMELVKCKNGVMVFKDEYYNGAKESLDAHFYYYKDGQCLNIQSNPDVDNIMAYLEKFSPDEESKNDDKMARQ
;
A
#
# COMPACT_ATOMS: atom_id res chain seq x y z
N MET A 1 31.72 -12.25 -15.32
CA MET A 1 30.60 -11.28 -15.20
C MET A 1 29.40 -11.82 -15.95
N LYS A 2 28.23 -11.85 -15.28
CA LYS A 2 26.85 -12.20 -15.73
C LYS A 2 26.27 -13.24 -14.77
N THR A 3 25.09 -13.14 -14.17
CA THR A 3 24.18 -12.04 -13.82
C THR A 3 23.38 -12.64 -12.66
N LEU A 4 23.44 -12.05 -11.48
CA LEU A 4 22.63 -12.50 -10.33
C LEU A 4 21.17 -12.16 -10.65
N ILE A 5 20.40 -13.20 -10.97
CA ILE A 5 18.94 -13.15 -10.99
C ILE A 5 18.50 -13.01 -9.54
N ILE A 6 18.35 -11.77 -9.08
CA ILE A 6 17.64 -11.49 -7.83
C ILE A 6 16.16 -11.57 -8.19
N SER A 7 15.61 -12.74 -7.94
CA SER A 7 14.18 -13.05 -7.98
C SER A 7 13.40 -12.08 -7.09
N LEU A 8 12.79 -11.08 -7.71
CA LEU A 8 11.85 -10.11 -7.12
C LEU A 8 10.49 -10.77 -6.80
N GLY A 9 10.50 -11.97 -6.21
CA GLY A 9 9.34 -12.88 -6.15
C GLY A 9 8.96 -13.36 -4.75
N ALA A 10 9.51 -12.77 -3.68
CA ALA A 10 9.28 -13.26 -2.30
C ALA A 10 8.90 -12.15 -1.30
N MET A 11 8.10 -11.16 -1.72
CA MET A 11 7.66 -10.07 -0.83
C MET A 11 6.15 -10.09 -0.49
N PHE A 12 5.47 -11.22 -0.75
CA PHE A 12 4.02 -11.38 -0.50
C PHE A 12 3.64 -12.54 0.43
N LEU A 13 4.59 -13.16 1.12
CA LEU A 13 4.29 -14.22 2.07
C LEU A 13 4.21 -13.69 3.51
N GLY A 14 2.99 -13.60 4.03
CA GLY A 14 2.71 -13.57 5.46
C GLY A 14 1.89 -12.38 5.94
N VAL A 15 0.60 -12.32 5.59
CA VAL A 15 -0.38 -11.73 6.51
C VAL A 15 -1.25 -12.87 7.01
N MET A 16 -0.82 -13.50 8.10
CA MET A 16 -1.68 -14.40 8.87
C MET A 16 -2.82 -13.55 9.43
N ILE A 17 -4.04 -13.78 8.94
CA ILE A 17 -5.25 -13.19 9.48
C ILE A 17 -5.61 -14.01 10.72
N GLY A 18 -5.08 -13.61 11.86
CA GLY A 18 -5.52 -14.02 13.19
C GLY A 18 -6.27 -12.87 13.85
N SER A 19 -7.45 -13.15 14.38
CA SER A 19 -8.38 -12.23 15.03
C SER A 19 -7.69 -11.30 16.05
N ALA A 20 -7.33 -10.09 15.65
CA ALA A 20 -6.80 -9.05 16.54
C ALA A 20 -7.43 -7.71 16.18
N GLN A 21 -8.70 -7.53 16.53
CA GLN A 21 -9.40 -6.25 16.37
C GLN A 21 -8.86 -5.13 17.28
N ASN A 22 -7.63 -5.23 17.84
CA ASN A 22 -7.10 -4.18 18.71
C ASN A 22 -5.56 -4.03 18.82
N LEU A 23 -4.71 -4.64 17.98
CA LEU A 23 -3.26 -4.42 18.14
C LEU A 23 -2.45 -4.50 16.82
N MET A 24 -2.72 -3.61 15.87
CA MET A 24 -1.69 -3.31 14.87
C MET A 24 -0.60 -2.47 15.55
N THR A 25 0.35 -3.15 16.19
CA THR A 25 1.50 -2.50 16.84
C THR A 25 2.22 -1.59 15.84
N ASN A 26 2.56 -0.39 16.29
CA ASN A 26 3.35 0.55 15.51
C ASN A 26 4.68 -0.13 15.15
N HIS A 27 5.03 -0.16 13.87
CA HIS A 27 6.29 -0.75 13.44
C HIS A 27 6.79 -0.15 12.13
N VAL A 28 8.11 -0.20 11.94
CA VAL A 28 8.78 0.21 10.71
C VAL A 28 9.50 -0.99 10.12
N VAL A 29 9.30 -1.24 8.83
CA VAL A 29 9.98 -2.31 8.09
C VAL A 29 10.98 -1.67 7.13
N THR A 30 12.22 -2.15 7.19
CA THR A 30 13.29 -1.83 6.24
C THR A 30 13.57 -3.05 5.36
N HIS A 31 14.55 -2.96 4.46
CA HIS A 31 14.98 -4.11 3.66
C HIS A 31 15.60 -5.25 4.48
N SER A 32 16.11 -4.97 5.68
CA SER A 32 16.85 -5.95 6.49
C SER A 32 16.18 -6.29 7.81
N ASP A 33 15.25 -5.48 8.29
CA ASP A 33 14.75 -5.61 9.66
C ASP A 33 13.35 -5.01 9.85
N THR A 34 12.68 -5.42 10.92
CA THR A 34 11.41 -4.86 11.42
C THR A 34 11.59 -4.36 12.84
N ILE A 35 11.30 -3.07 13.05
CA ILE A 35 11.44 -2.41 14.35
C ILE A 35 10.04 -2.13 14.90
N PHE A 36 9.70 -2.74 16.02
CA PHE A 36 8.46 -2.45 16.76
C PHE A 36 8.65 -1.20 17.61
N CYS A 37 7.68 -0.30 17.55
CA CYS A 37 7.69 1.00 18.18
C CYS A 37 6.48 1.11 19.10
N GLY A 38 6.62 1.78 20.24
CA GLY A 38 5.45 2.32 20.95
C GLY A 38 4.89 3.54 20.22
N LYS A 39 5.78 4.40 19.70
CA LYS A 39 5.41 5.61 18.97
C LYS A 39 6.25 5.82 17.70
N ILE A 40 5.60 6.27 16.63
CA ILE A 40 6.24 6.66 15.37
C ILE A 40 6.00 8.14 15.07
N ASP A 41 7.08 8.86 14.77
CA ASP A 41 7.08 10.25 14.28
C ASP A 41 7.73 10.29 12.89
N VAL A 42 6.90 10.44 11.85
CA VAL A 42 7.33 10.48 10.44
C VAL A 42 7.67 11.92 10.07
N ARG A 43 8.93 12.16 9.71
CA ARG A 43 9.42 13.47 9.24
C ARG A 43 9.84 13.37 7.78
N THR A 44 10.18 14.50 7.17
CA THR A 44 10.51 14.57 5.74
C THR A 44 11.57 13.57 5.28
N PHE A 45 12.67 13.42 6.02
CA PHE A 45 13.81 12.58 5.60
C PHE A 45 14.04 11.33 6.45
N LYS A 46 13.53 11.35 7.69
CA LYS A 46 13.78 10.33 8.69
C LYS A 46 12.51 10.08 9.48
N THR A 47 12.32 8.83 9.88
CA THR A 47 11.26 8.41 10.78
C THR A 47 11.89 8.08 12.12
N LYS A 48 11.33 8.65 13.19
CA LYS A 48 11.73 8.40 14.57
C LYS A 48 10.79 7.35 15.16
N CYS A 49 11.37 6.26 15.65
CA CYS A 49 10.70 5.19 16.37
C CYS A 49 11.10 5.27 17.85
N THR A 50 10.14 5.48 18.73
CA THR A 50 10.34 5.35 20.17
C THR A 50 9.86 3.97 20.59
N LEU A 51 10.74 3.16 21.16
CA LEU A 51 10.46 1.83 21.70
C LEU A 51 9.64 1.93 22.99
N GLU A 52 9.09 0.80 23.45
CA GLU A 52 8.31 0.73 24.70
C GLU A 52 9.10 1.13 25.95
N ASP A 53 10.43 0.91 25.94
CA ASP A 53 11.34 1.33 27.02
C ASP A 53 11.73 2.82 26.96
N GLY A 54 11.19 3.58 26.00
CA GLY A 54 11.49 5.00 25.78
C GLY A 54 12.74 5.26 24.93
N LYS A 55 13.54 4.24 24.60
CA LYS A 55 14.70 4.39 23.71
C LYS A 55 14.24 4.82 22.32
N THR A 56 15.01 5.69 21.69
CA THR A 56 14.73 6.16 20.33
C THR A 56 15.66 5.50 19.31
N ILE A 57 15.08 5.03 18.21
CA ILE A 57 15.77 4.65 16.98
C ILE A 57 15.31 5.58 15.84
N THR A 58 16.25 5.99 14.99
CA THR A 58 15.93 6.81 13.80
C THR A 58 16.28 6.06 12.54
N VAL A 59 15.35 5.99 11.60
CA VAL A 59 15.50 5.28 10.31
C VAL A 59 15.37 6.29 9.18
N SER A 60 16.20 6.17 8.14
CA SER A 60 16.04 7.01 6.95
C SER A 60 14.82 6.56 6.15
N ASN A 61 13.98 7.49 5.71
CA ASN A 61 12.78 7.16 4.93
C ASN A 61 13.10 6.47 3.60
N LYS A 62 14.31 6.67 3.07
CA LYS A 62 14.74 6.00 1.83
C LYS A 62 14.82 4.48 2.00
N ASP A 63 15.13 4.00 3.20
CA ASP A 63 15.36 2.60 3.54
C ASP A 63 14.09 1.90 4.06
N ILE A 64 13.04 2.67 4.35
CA ILE A 64 11.73 2.15 4.79
C ILE A 64 10.96 1.63 3.58
N VAL A 65 10.49 0.39 3.68
CA VAL A 65 9.64 -0.25 2.65
C VAL A 65 8.15 -0.18 3.00
N ARG A 66 7.83 -0.22 4.30
CA ARG A 66 6.47 -0.01 4.84
C ARG A 66 6.54 0.33 6.32
N TYR A 67 5.47 0.90 6.86
CA TYR A 67 5.29 1.07 8.30
C TYR A 67 3.81 1.00 8.67
N SER A 68 3.52 0.55 9.89
CA SER A 68 2.19 0.66 10.50
C SER A 68 2.24 1.74 11.56
N LYS A 69 1.32 2.70 11.50
CA LYS A 69 1.18 3.77 12.49
C LYS A 69 -0.30 3.96 12.82
N ASP A 70 -0.64 3.80 14.10
CA ASP A 70 -1.97 4.01 14.66
C ASP A 70 -3.05 3.20 13.91
N GLY A 71 -2.76 1.92 13.62
CA GLY A 71 -3.66 1.02 12.89
C GLY A 71 -3.72 1.24 11.38
N ARG A 72 -2.99 2.21 10.83
CA ARG A 72 -2.92 2.50 9.40
C ARG A 72 -1.62 1.95 8.82
N LEU A 73 -1.73 1.26 7.68
CA LEU A 73 -0.59 0.69 6.97
C LEU A 73 -0.16 1.60 5.82
N PHE A 74 1.13 1.93 5.77
CA PHE A 74 1.73 2.71 4.71
C PHE A 74 2.81 1.90 4.00
N VAL A 75 2.80 1.88 2.67
CA VAL A 75 3.68 1.04 1.85
C VAL A 75 4.35 1.88 0.77
N LYS A 76 5.63 1.58 0.50
CA LYS A 76 6.40 2.21 -0.57
C LYS A 76 5.92 1.70 -1.91
N MET A 77 5.16 2.52 -2.61
CA MET A 77 4.54 2.15 -3.88
C MET A 77 5.05 3.03 -5.03
N PRO A 78 5.18 2.49 -6.25
CA PRO A 78 5.55 3.27 -7.42
C PRO A 78 4.44 4.29 -7.74
N VAL A 79 4.85 5.52 -8.06
CA VAL A 79 3.95 6.61 -8.46
C VAL A 79 3.70 6.52 -9.95
N TYR A 80 2.43 6.56 -10.34
CA TYR A 80 2.00 6.65 -11.73
C TYR A 80 1.38 8.02 -12.01
N ARG A 81 1.59 8.51 -13.24
CA ARG A 81 0.90 9.67 -13.81
C ARG A 81 0.52 9.35 -15.25
N ASN A 82 -0.69 9.72 -15.67
CA ASN A 82 -1.21 9.44 -17.01
C ASN A 82 -1.03 7.95 -17.41
N ASN A 83 -1.34 7.04 -16.48
CA ASN A 83 -1.19 5.58 -16.64
C ASN A 83 0.24 5.09 -16.94
N ARG A 84 1.27 5.89 -16.62
CA ARG A 84 2.67 5.51 -16.79
C ARG A 84 3.43 5.61 -15.47
N LYS A 85 4.32 4.63 -15.23
CA LYS A 85 5.26 4.67 -14.10
C LYS A 85 6.16 5.88 -14.24
N THR A 86 6.35 6.62 -13.17
CA THR A 86 7.21 7.82 -13.15
C THR A 86 8.66 7.54 -12.73
N GLY A 87 8.97 6.31 -12.31
CA GLY A 87 10.24 5.97 -11.67
C GLY A 87 10.38 6.48 -10.22
N ARG A 88 9.40 7.24 -9.73
CA ARG A 88 9.32 7.72 -8.35
C ARG A 88 8.53 6.73 -7.49
N PHE A 89 8.81 6.76 -6.19
CA PHE A 89 8.07 6.01 -5.17
C PHE A 89 7.53 6.98 -4.13
N SER A 90 6.33 6.70 -3.64
CA SER A 90 5.70 7.41 -2.52
C SER A 90 5.33 6.42 -1.43
N MET A 91 5.20 6.93 -0.21
CA MET A 91 4.73 6.15 0.94
C MET A 91 3.22 6.33 1.03
N MET A 92 2.48 5.35 0.53
CA MET A 92 1.03 5.44 0.33
C MET A 92 0.28 4.63 1.38
N GLU A 93 -0.85 5.15 1.86
CA GLU A 93 -1.71 4.45 2.82
C GLU A 93 -2.54 3.36 2.12
N LEU A 94 -2.55 2.13 2.65
CA LEU A 94 -3.51 1.11 2.25
C LEU A 94 -4.87 1.42 2.90
N VAL A 95 -5.82 1.89 2.10
CA VAL A 95 -7.15 2.30 2.60
C VAL A 95 -8.21 1.21 2.44
N LYS A 96 -8.02 0.29 1.50
CA LYS A 96 -8.96 -0.82 1.28
C LYS A 96 -8.25 -2.03 0.66
N CYS A 97 -8.71 -3.21 1.01
CA CYS A 97 -8.42 -4.45 0.30
C CYS A 97 -9.73 -5.22 0.12
N LYS A 98 -10.07 -5.59 -1.11
CA LYS A 98 -11.26 -6.39 -1.43
C LYS A 98 -11.00 -7.19 -2.70
N ASN A 99 -11.36 -8.48 -2.70
CA ASN A 99 -11.26 -9.37 -3.86
C ASN A 99 -9.86 -9.38 -4.52
N GLY A 100 -8.80 -9.34 -3.71
CA GLY A 100 -7.40 -9.27 -4.18
C GLY A 100 -6.96 -7.90 -4.72
N VAL A 101 -7.87 -6.92 -4.81
CA VAL A 101 -7.54 -5.55 -5.19
C VAL A 101 -7.24 -4.72 -3.94
N MET A 102 -6.05 -4.13 -3.90
CA MET A 102 -5.57 -3.20 -2.89
C MET A 102 -5.73 -1.76 -3.38
N VAL A 103 -6.25 -0.87 -2.54
CA VAL A 103 -6.42 0.55 -2.83
C VAL A 103 -5.46 1.35 -1.97
N PHE A 104 -4.55 2.08 -2.61
CA PHE A 104 -3.55 2.92 -1.96
C PHE A 104 -3.84 4.39 -2.17
N LYS A 105 -3.75 5.20 -1.12
CA LYS A 105 -3.97 6.65 -1.13
C LYS A 105 -2.64 7.40 -1.03
N ASP A 106 -2.41 8.33 -1.94
CA ASP A 106 -1.25 9.24 -1.99
C ASP A 106 -1.74 10.68 -1.90
N GLU A 107 -1.61 11.30 -0.73
CA GLU A 107 -2.00 12.69 -0.48
C GLU A 107 -0.92 13.66 -0.94
N TYR A 108 -1.32 14.80 -1.50
CA TYR A 108 -0.43 15.87 -1.87
C TYR A 108 -1.10 17.24 -1.74
N TYR A 109 -0.29 18.26 -1.52
CA TYR A 109 -0.76 19.65 -1.53
C TYR A 109 -0.96 20.13 -2.96
N ASN A 110 -2.17 20.57 -3.30
CA ASN A 110 -2.48 21.19 -4.58
C ASN A 110 -2.43 22.72 -4.44
N GLY A 111 -1.29 23.30 -4.82
CA GLY A 111 -1.11 24.76 -4.77
C GLY A 111 -2.04 25.56 -5.67
N ALA A 112 -2.64 24.97 -6.72
CA ALA A 112 -3.60 25.71 -7.55
C ALA A 112 -4.97 25.87 -6.87
N LYS A 113 -5.31 24.97 -5.95
CA LYS A 113 -6.57 24.99 -5.19
C LYS A 113 -6.38 25.40 -3.73
N GLU A 114 -5.13 25.55 -3.28
CA GLU A 114 -4.75 25.73 -1.88
C GLU A 114 -5.41 24.68 -0.96
N SER A 115 -5.46 23.43 -1.42
CA SER A 115 -6.13 22.32 -0.73
C SER A 115 -5.30 21.03 -0.78
N LEU A 116 -5.61 20.09 0.13
CA LEU A 116 -5.12 18.72 0.01
C LEU A 116 -5.96 17.96 -1.01
N ASP A 117 -5.29 17.37 -1.99
CA ASP A 117 -5.86 16.42 -2.95
C ASP A 117 -5.19 15.04 -2.73
N ALA A 118 -5.80 13.98 -3.26
CA ALA A 118 -5.27 12.63 -3.19
C ALA A 118 -5.49 11.85 -4.49
N HIS A 119 -4.50 11.01 -4.83
CA HIS A 119 -4.66 9.96 -5.81
C HIS A 119 -4.91 8.62 -5.12
N PHE A 120 -5.82 7.84 -5.69
CA PHE A 120 -6.16 6.49 -5.25
C PHE A 120 -5.73 5.51 -6.33
N TYR A 121 -4.78 4.64 -6.00
CA TYR A 121 -4.20 3.66 -6.89
C TYR A 121 -4.76 2.28 -6.58
N TYR A 122 -5.29 1.61 -7.60
CA TYR A 122 -5.86 0.27 -7.49
C TYR A 122 -4.84 -0.73 -8.00
N TYR A 123 -4.47 -1.70 -7.17
CA TYR A 123 -3.48 -2.72 -7.49
C TYR A 123 -4.03 -4.12 -7.32
N LYS A 124 -3.75 -5.01 -8.28
CA LYS A 124 -3.96 -6.46 -8.16
C LYS A 124 -2.71 -7.14 -8.70
N ASP A 125 -2.20 -8.15 -7.98
CA ASP A 125 -1.03 -8.95 -8.39
C ASP A 125 0.19 -8.10 -8.81
N GLY A 126 0.44 -7.00 -8.08
CA GLY A 126 1.56 -6.08 -8.33
C GLY A 126 1.39 -5.13 -9.53
N GLN A 127 0.27 -5.21 -10.25
CA GLN A 127 -0.05 -4.33 -11.38
C GLN A 127 -1.00 -3.22 -10.96
N CYS A 128 -0.73 -1.98 -11.39
CA CYS A 128 -1.65 -0.86 -11.20
C CYS A 128 -2.75 -0.94 -12.27
N LEU A 129 -3.98 -1.16 -11.84
CA LEU A 129 -5.15 -1.33 -12.70
C LEU A 129 -5.81 0.00 -13.05
N ASN A 130 -5.83 0.93 -12.09
CA ASN A 130 -6.51 2.22 -12.23
C ASN A 130 -5.96 3.25 -11.24
N ILE A 131 -6.19 4.52 -11.56
CA ILE A 131 -5.86 5.67 -10.73
C ILE A 131 -7.05 6.63 -10.78
N GLN A 132 -7.54 7.03 -9.62
CA GLN A 132 -8.62 8.01 -9.50
C GLN A 132 -8.16 9.19 -8.63
N SER A 133 -8.56 10.41 -8.98
CA SER A 133 -8.28 11.62 -8.20
C SER A 133 -9.50 11.95 -7.34
N ASN A 134 -9.32 12.03 -6.02
CA ASN A 134 -10.37 12.33 -5.04
C ASN A 134 -11.72 11.59 -5.24
N PRO A 135 -11.75 10.26 -5.50
CA PRO A 135 -13.01 9.54 -5.51
C PRO A 135 -13.65 9.53 -4.11
N ASP A 136 -14.98 9.56 -4.07
CA ASP A 136 -15.72 9.22 -2.86
C ASP A 136 -15.68 7.70 -2.59
N VAL A 137 -16.17 7.31 -1.42
CA VAL A 137 -16.18 5.91 -0.98
C VAL A 137 -17.02 5.04 -1.92
N ASP A 138 -18.13 5.55 -2.44
CA ASP A 138 -19.04 4.79 -3.30
C ASP A 138 -18.38 4.47 -4.64
N ASN A 139 -17.64 5.42 -5.22
CA ASN A 139 -16.85 5.21 -6.43
C ASN A 139 -15.71 4.21 -6.22
N ILE A 140 -15.05 4.24 -5.06
CA ILE A 140 -14.04 3.23 -4.69
C ILE A 140 -14.69 1.84 -4.65
N MET A 141 -15.80 1.71 -3.92
CA MET A 141 -16.49 0.44 -3.75
C MET A 141 -17.04 -0.10 -5.07
N ALA A 142 -17.67 0.75 -5.89
CA ALA A 142 -18.20 0.38 -7.20
C ALA A 142 -17.11 -0.13 -8.16
N TYR A 143 -15.89 0.43 -8.10
CA TYR A 143 -14.77 -0.10 -8.87
C TYR A 143 -14.35 -1.49 -8.38
N LEU A 144 -14.33 -1.71 -7.06
CA LEU A 144 -13.94 -2.98 -6.45
C LEU A 144 -14.96 -4.11 -6.71
N GLU A 145 -16.25 -3.79 -6.86
CA GLU A 145 -17.28 -4.79 -7.18
C GLU A 145 -17.07 -5.47 -8.53
N LYS A 146 -16.37 -4.84 -9.48
CA LYS A 146 -16.03 -5.43 -10.79
C LYS A 146 -15.12 -6.66 -10.69
N PHE A 147 -14.55 -6.91 -9.50
CA PHE A 147 -13.67 -8.03 -9.21
C PHE A 147 -14.32 -9.05 -8.28
N SER A 148 -15.62 -8.91 -7.99
CA SER A 148 -16.34 -9.88 -7.16
C SER A 148 -16.45 -11.24 -7.88
N PRO A 149 -16.29 -12.38 -7.17
CA PRO A 149 -16.23 -13.72 -7.76
C PRO A 149 -17.44 -14.09 -8.63
N ASP A 150 -18.57 -13.42 -8.43
CA ASP A 150 -19.82 -13.68 -9.14
C ASP A 150 -19.77 -13.33 -10.64
N GLU A 151 -18.73 -12.60 -11.10
CA GLU A 151 -18.53 -12.29 -12.53
C GLU A 151 -17.61 -13.30 -13.25
N GLU A 152 -16.67 -13.96 -12.57
CA GLU A 152 -15.80 -14.99 -13.19
C GLU A 152 -16.59 -16.27 -13.50
N SER A 153 -17.53 -16.68 -12.62
CA SER A 153 -18.34 -17.90 -12.83
C SER A 153 -19.30 -17.84 -14.03
N LYS A 154 -19.65 -16.65 -14.53
CA LYS A 154 -20.59 -16.49 -15.65
C LYS A 154 -19.95 -16.66 -17.02
N ASN A 155 -18.63 -16.52 -17.12
CA ASN A 155 -17.91 -16.68 -18.39
C ASN A 155 -17.52 -18.13 -18.65
N ASP A 156 -17.18 -18.89 -17.61
CA ASP A 156 -16.82 -20.31 -17.75
C ASP A 156 -18.03 -21.19 -18.11
N ASP A 157 -19.21 -20.88 -17.56
CA ASP A 157 -20.46 -21.58 -17.87
C ASP A 157 -20.94 -21.37 -19.33
N LYS A 158 -20.48 -20.31 -20.01
CA LYS A 158 -20.76 -20.07 -21.43
C LYS A 158 -19.82 -20.83 -22.36
N MET A 159 -18.57 -21.08 -21.95
CA MET A 159 -17.63 -21.86 -22.76
C MET A 159 -17.80 -23.38 -22.57
N ALA A 160 -18.31 -23.84 -21.42
CA ALA A 160 -18.61 -25.25 -21.18
C ALA A 160 -19.90 -25.77 -21.86
N ARG A 161 -20.64 -24.89 -22.55
CA ARG A 161 -21.91 -25.22 -23.25
C ARG A 161 -21.81 -25.08 -24.78
N GLN A 162 -20.62 -25.01 -25.35
CA GLN A 162 -20.38 -25.07 -26.80
C GLN A 162 -19.73 -26.39 -27.21
#